data_AF-A0A565AZ70-F1
#
_entry.id   AF-A0A565AZ70-F1
#
_cell.length_a   1.000
_cell.length_b   1.000
_cell.length_c   1.000
_cell.angle_alpha   90.00
_cell.angle_beta   90.00
_cell.angle_gamma   90.00
#
_symmetry.space_group_name_H-M   'P 1'
#
loop_
_entity.id
_entity.type
_entity.pdbx_description
1 polymer ?
#
loop_
_entity_poly.entity_id
_entity_poly.type
_entity_poly.pdbx_seq_one_letter_code
_entity_poly.pdbx_strand_id
1 'polypeptide(L)'
;PVSSRRTEDHGMKLLATTLFAVAFGILLGLSFPSLWITKTSLPKTLLHSIAVSHRGSEFATPHKSIDISKIWVPSNPRGAERLPPGIVASESDLYLRRLWGDPQEDLKKQPRYLATFTVGYNQRYNIDACVKKFSENFTIVLFHYDGRTSEWNDEFDWSKKAIHISVLTQTKWWYAKRFLHPDIVVRYDYIFIWDEDLGVDNFDAEEYIHMVKKHGLEISQPGLDPEKGFTWQITKRREESEVHKMESDEKLEWCSHPPRPPCAAFVEIMAPVFSKDAWRCVWHMIQNDLVHGWGLDFALRRCVEEPAHEKIGIVDSQWIVHQFIPSLGSQGKADNGKTPWQGVRDRCHVEWKMFESRVENAEKDYLKALQVGSPSNSTTFQ
;
A
#
# COMPACT_ATOMS: atom_id res chain seq x y z
N PRO A 1 -22.69 -78.86 38.81
CA PRO A 1 -23.49 -77.62 38.98
C PRO A 1 -22.88 -76.46 38.18
N VAL A 2 -23.54 -76.12 37.07
CA VAL A 2 -23.76 -74.76 36.50
C VAL A 2 -22.56 -73.79 36.58
N SER A 3 -21.99 -73.30 35.46
CA SER A 3 -22.67 -72.30 34.63
C SER A 3 -22.10 -72.17 33.22
N SER A 4 -23.00 -71.82 32.31
CA SER A 4 -22.78 -71.50 30.91
C SER A 4 -22.84 -69.98 30.67
N ARG A 5 -22.14 -69.53 29.62
CA ARG A 5 -22.39 -68.34 28.76
C ARG A 5 -22.16 -66.94 29.36
N ARG A 6 -21.30 -66.15 28.69
CA ARG A 6 -21.69 -65.15 27.66
C ARG A 6 -20.47 -64.36 27.21
N THR A 7 -20.02 -64.58 25.98
CA THR A 7 -19.12 -63.69 25.22
C THR A 7 -19.90 -63.16 24.01
N GLU A 8 -20.93 -62.36 24.29
CA GLU A 8 -21.73 -61.64 23.29
C GLU A 8 -22.17 -60.31 23.92
N ASP A 9 -21.32 -59.29 23.92
CA ASP A 9 -21.77 -57.93 24.27
C ASP A 9 -20.91 -56.83 23.64
N HIS A 10 -19.65 -57.11 23.30
CA HIS A 10 -18.76 -56.10 22.73
C HIS A 10 -19.01 -55.80 21.23
N GLY A 11 -19.39 -56.81 20.44
CA GLY A 11 -19.71 -56.65 19.02
C GLY A 11 -21.02 -55.91 18.78
N MET A 12 -22.04 -56.17 19.61
CA MET A 12 -23.35 -55.51 19.56
C MET A 12 -23.24 -54.02 19.89
N LYS A 13 -22.43 -53.65 20.87
CA LYS A 13 -22.16 -52.24 21.20
C LYS A 13 -21.46 -51.50 20.07
N LEU A 14 -20.44 -52.10 19.46
CA LEU A 14 -19.72 -51.47 18.35
C LEU A 14 -20.60 -51.30 17.10
N LEU A 15 -21.43 -52.30 16.79
CA LEU A 15 -22.43 -52.21 15.71
C LEU A 15 -23.47 -51.13 15.99
N ALA A 16 -23.98 -51.02 17.21
CA ALA A 16 -24.94 -49.99 17.60
C ALA A 16 -24.36 -48.57 17.49
N THR A 17 -23.11 -48.36 17.94
CA THR A 17 -22.44 -47.05 17.84
C THR A 17 -22.19 -46.66 16.39
N THR A 18 -21.81 -47.62 15.55
CA THR A 18 -21.56 -47.39 14.12
C THR A 18 -22.85 -47.04 13.37
N LEU A 19 -23.94 -47.77 13.67
CA LEU A 19 -25.26 -47.47 13.09
C LEU A 19 -25.80 -46.11 13.55
N PHE A 20 -25.57 -45.72 14.80
CA PHE A 20 -25.94 -44.38 15.29
C PHE A 20 -25.14 -43.26 14.60
N ALA A 21 -23.83 -43.44 14.41
CA ALA A 21 -22.99 -42.45 13.74
C ALA A 21 -23.39 -42.27 12.25
N VAL A 22 -23.71 -43.37 11.56
CA VAL A 22 -24.18 -43.33 10.17
C VAL A 22 -25.58 -42.69 10.09
N ALA A 23 -26.51 -43.05 10.98
CA ALA A 23 -27.84 -42.45 11.01
C ALA A 23 -27.78 -40.95 11.34
N PHE A 24 -26.90 -40.53 12.27
CA PHE A 24 -26.70 -39.13 12.62
C PHE A 24 -26.04 -38.33 11.49
N GLY A 25 -25.08 -38.93 10.77
CA GLY A 25 -24.47 -38.33 9.57
C GLY A 25 -25.47 -38.18 8.42
N ILE A 26 -26.36 -39.15 8.20
CA ILE A 26 -27.43 -39.07 7.21
C ILE A 26 -28.47 -38.01 7.62
N LEU A 27 -28.83 -37.92 8.90
CA LEU A 27 -29.74 -36.88 9.41
C LEU A 27 -29.16 -35.48 9.22
N LEU A 28 -27.88 -35.26 9.50
CA LEU A 28 -27.21 -33.98 9.21
C LEU A 28 -27.15 -33.72 7.70
N GLY A 29 -26.79 -34.73 6.89
CA GLY A 29 -26.74 -34.61 5.42
C GLY A 29 -28.09 -34.35 4.75
N LEU A 30 -29.20 -34.82 5.34
CA LEU A 30 -30.57 -34.55 4.89
C LEU A 30 -31.17 -33.28 5.50
N SER A 31 -30.60 -32.77 6.61
CA SER A 31 -31.04 -31.53 7.27
C SER A 31 -30.39 -30.26 6.69
N PHE A 32 -29.34 -30.41 5.86
CA PHE A 32 -28.88 -29.35 4.98
C PHE A 32 -29.52 -29.55 3.60
N PRO A 33 -30.47 -28.70 3.17
CA PRO A 33 -30.78 -28.62 1.77
C PRO A 33 -29.47 -28.23 1.08
N SER A 34 -29.01 -29.07 0.16
CA SER A 34 -28.01 -28.68 -0.81
C SER A 34 -28.45 -27.35 -1.41
N LEU A 35 -27.75 -26.27 -1.08
CA LEU A 35 -27.88 -24.97 -1.74
C LEU A 35 -27.28 -25.13 -3.14
N TRP A 36 -27.99 -25.88 -3.98
CA TRP A 36 -27.95 -25.70 -5.40
C TRP A 36 -28.33 -24.25 -5.67
N ILE A 37 -27.41 -23.52 -6.32
CA ILE A 37 -27.66 -22.22 -6.92
C ILE A 37 -28.80 -22.42 -7.92
N THR A 38 -30.03 -22.26 -7.44
CA THR A 38 -31.19 -22.10 -8.29
C THR A 38 -31.16 -20.66 -8.78
N LYS A 39 -31.19 -20.50 -10.10
CA LYS A 39 -31.48 -19.23 -10.77
C LYS A 39 -32.56 -18.49 -9.99
N THR A 40 -32.19 -17.40 -9.33
CA THR A 40 -33.13 -16.52 -8.65
C THR A 40 -34.04 -15.91 -9.71
N SER A 41 -35.22 -16.51 -9.89
CA SER A 41 -36.35 -15.79 -10.48
C SER A 41 -36.95 -14.93 -9.38
N LEU A 42 -36.79 -13.61 -9.54
CA LEU A 42 -37.44 -12.63 -8.66
C LEU A 42 -38.96 -12.86 -8.67
N PRO A 43 -39.65 -12.82 -7.50
CA PRO A 43 -41.10 -12.85 -7.45
C PRO A 43 -41.68 -11.62 -8.16
N LYS A 44 -42.57 -11.82 -9.13
CA LYS A 44 -43.30 -10.76 -9.86
C LYS A 44 -44.10 -9.81 -8.94
N THR A 45 -44.25 -10.16 -7.66
CA THR A 45 -44.95 -9.35 -6.65
C THR A 45 -44.11 -8.21 -6.07
N LEU A 46 -42.78 -8.20 -6.23
CA LEU A 46 -41.93 -7.08 -5.79
C LEU A 46 -41.85 -5.93 -6.83
N LEU A 47 -42.33 -6.15 -8.06
CA LEU A 47 -42.39 -5.11 -9.10
C LEU A 47 -43.64 -4.24 -9.01
N HIS A 48 -44.60 -4.56 -8.13
CA HIS A 48 -45.84 -3.80 -8.00
C HIS A 48 -45.81 -2.71 -6.91
N SER A 49 -44.75 -2.66 -6.09
CA SER A 49 -44.66 -1.77 -4.92
C SER A 49 -43.93 -0.44 -5.17
N ILE A 50 -43.49 -0.15 -6.40
CA ILE A 50 -42.99 1.20 -6.78
C ILE A 50 -44.15 2.13 -7.22
N ALA A 51 -45.39 1.64 -7.28
CA ALA A 51 -46.56 2.48 -7.54
C ALA A 51 -47.25 2.89 -6.22
N VAL A 52 -46.60 3.72 -5.41
CA VAL A 52 -47.26 4.44 -4.31
C VAL A 52 -47.37 5.92 -4.62
N SER A 53 -48.63 6.33 -4.81
CA SER A 53 -49.20 7.64 -4.51
C SER A 53 -48.72 8.86 -5.32
N HIS A 54 -49.28 9.03 -6.52
CA HIS A 54 -49.65 10.36 -7.01
C HIS A 54 -51.15 10.41 -7.26
N ARG A 55 -51.92 10.73 -6.20
CA ARG A 55 -53.26 11.32 -6.35
C ARG A 55 -53.11 12.83 -6.14
N GLY A 56 -52.93 13.54 -7.24
CA GLY A 56 -52.94 14.99 -7.35
C GLY A 56 -53.31 15.36 -8.78
N SER A 57 -54.34 16.19 -8.91
CA SER A 57 -55.06 16.53 -10.13
C SER A 57 -54.21 17.26 -11.18
N GLU A 58 -54.51 16.96 -12.45
CA GLU A 58 -54.41 17.80 -13.67
C GLU A 58 -53.02 18.14 -14.28
N PHE A 59 -52.97 17.96 -15.61
CA PHE A 59 -51.87 18.14 -16.58
C PHE A 59 -50.76 17.07 -16.61
N ALA A 60 -51.11 15.89 -17.11
CA ALA A 60 -50.15 14.87 -17.51
C ALA A 60 -49.43 15.29 -18.82
N THR A 61 -48.29 15.97 -18.70
CA THR A 61 -47.24 15.87 -19.72
C THR A 61 -46.82 14.41 -19.87
N PRO A 62 -46.56 13.88 -21.08
CA PRO A 62 -46.17 12.50 -21.24
C PRO A 62 -44.86 12.28 -20.49
N HIS A 63 -44.88 11.44 -19.46
CA HIS A 63 -43.66 10.94 -18.82
C HIS A 63 -42.83 10.25 -19.90
N LYS A 64 -41.84 10.96 -20.44
CA LYS A 64 -40.76 10.34 -21.21
C LYS A 64 -40.16 9.29 -20.29
N SER A 65 -40.40 8.01 -20.59
CA SER A 65 -39.69 6.92 -19.95
C SER A 65 -38.20 7.19 -20.12
N ILE A 66 -37.49 7.45 -19.02
CA ILE A 66 -36.06 7.68 -19.05
C ILE A 66 -35.43 6.34 -19.46
N ASP A 67 -34.89 6.32 -20.68
CA ASP A 67 -34.20 5.16 -21.20
C ASP A 67 -32.81 5.08 -20.54
N ILE A 68 -32.70 4.23 -19.52
CA ILE A 68 -31.48 4.01 -18.73
C ILE A 68 -30.32 3.54 -19.62
N SER A 69 -30.60 2.92 -20.77
CA SER A 69 -29.56 2.49 -21.71
C SER A 69 -28.80 3.65 -22.36
N LYS A 70 -29.32 4.88 -22.23
CA LYS A 70 -28.71 6.11 -22.76
C LYS A 70 -27.82 6.84 -21.76
N ILE A 71 -27.65 6.31 -20.54
CA ILE A 71 -26.74 6.94 -19.58
C ILE A 71 -25.31 6.81 -20.10
N TRP A 72 -24.73 7.97 -20.38
CA TRP A 72 -23.34 8.12 -20.78
C TRP A 72 -22.82 9.43 -20.20
N VAL A 73 -21.96 9.34 -19.19
CA VAL A 73 -21.39 10.46 -18.45
C VAL A 73 -19.88 10.48 -18.68
N PRO A 74 -19.37 11.31 -19.60
CA PRO A 74 -17.95 11.36 -19.93
C PRO A 74 -17.03 11.81 -18.79
N SER A 75 -17.60 12.48 -17.77
CA SER A 75 -16.84 12.92 -16.59
C SER A 75 -16.65 11.83 -15.54
N ASN A 76 -17.29 10.66 -15.69
CA ASN A 76 -17.05 9.53 -14.80
C ASN A 76 -15.67 8.91 -15.06
N PRO A 77 -15.11 8.16 -14.09
CA PRO A 77 -13.90 7.37 -14.31
C PRO A 77 -14.04 6.47 -15.54
N ARG A 78 -12.90 6.21 -16.21
CA ARG A 78 -12.86 5.40 -17.42
C ARG A 78 -13.47 4.01 -17.16
N GLY A 79 -14.43 3.61 -17.99
CA GLY A 79 -15.20 2.37 -17.86
C GLY A 79 -16.47 2.49 -17.00
N ALA A 80 -16.67 3.60 -16.30
CA ALA A 80 -17.85 3.90 -15.49
C ALA A 80 -18.80 4.90 -16.16
N GLU A 81 -18.61 5.23 -17.44
CA GLU A 81 -19.41 6.24 -18.17
C GLU A 81 -20.88 5.87 -18.24
N ARG A 82 -21.22 4.58 -18.17
CA ARG A 82 -22.60 4.08 -18.16
C ARG A 82 -23.30 4.17 -16.80
N LEU A 83 -22.60 4.62 -15.76
CA LEU A 83 -23.18 4.77 -14.43
C LEU A 83 -23.75 6.18 -14.20
N PRO A 84 -24.88 6.33 -13.51
CA PRO A 84 -25.31 7.64 -13.02
C PRO A 84 -24.22 8.25 -12.13
N PRO A 85 -23.95 9.56 -12.19
CA PRO A 85 -22.85 10.16 -11.42
C PRO A 85 -23.00 9.95 -9.91
N GLY A 86 -24.24 9.97 -9.40
CA GLY A 86 -24.53 9.86 -7.97
C GLY A 86 -24.25 8.50 -7.32
N ILE A 87 -23.95 7.45 -8.10
CA ILE A 87 -23.54 6.13 -7.56
C ILE A 87 -22.04 5.85 -7.75
N VAL A 88 -21.32 6.71 -8.45
CA VAL A 88 -19.91 6.52 -8.73
C VAL A 88 -19.07 6.93 -7.52
N ALA A 89 -18.37 5.96 -6.94
CA ALA A 89 -17.24 6.22 -6.04
C ALA A 89 -15.95 6.07 -6.84
N SER A 90 -15.28 7.18 -7.14
CA SER A 90 -14.01 7.19 -7.90
C SER A 90 -12.80 6.76 -7.09
N GLU A 91 -12.94 6.71 -5.76
CA GLU A 91 -11.88 6.45 -4.79
C GLU A 91 -12.34 5.37 -3.81
N SER A 92 -11.39 4.74 -3.14
CA SER A 92 -11.58 3.75 -2.08
C SER A 92 -10.72 4.12 -0.86
N ASP A 93 -10.75 3.28 0.17
CA ASP A 93 -9.93 3.41 1.37
C ASP A 93 -9.44 2.04 1.86
N LEU A 94 -8.55 2.03 2.85
CA LEU A 94 -8.10 0.82 3.57
C LEU A 94 -8.85 0.61 4.89
N TYR A 95 -9.95 1.34 5.15
CA TYR A 95 -10.64 1.22 6.42
C TYR A 95 -11.40 -0.09 6.51
N LEU A 96 -11.24 -0.77 7.65
CA LEU A 96 -11.92 -2.04 7.91
C LEU A 96 -13.39 -1.79 8.22
N ARG A 97 -14.28 -2.50 7.53
CA ARG A 97 -15.74 -2.42 7.68
C ARG A 97 -16.28 -3.72 8.29
N ARG A 98 -17.33 -3.63 9.11
CA ARG A 98 -17.94 -4.80 9.75
C ARG A 98 -18.78 -5.56 8.71
N LEU A 99 -18.95 -6.87 8.92
CA LEU A 99 -19.76 -7.71 8.04
C LEU A 99 -21.28 -7.54 8.25
N TRP A 100 -21.70 -6.81 9.29
CA TRP A 100 -23.10 -6.59 9.65
C TRP A 100 -23.27 -5.21 10.33
N GLY A 101 -24.52 -4.76 10.44
CA GLY A 101 -24.87 -3.50 11.08
C GLY A 101 -24.98 -2.32 10.11
N ASP A 102 -24.96 -1.10 10.65
CA ASP A 102 -24.97 0.13 9.86
C ASP A 102 -23.54 0.52 9.44
N PRO A 103 -23.25 0.65 8.14
CA PRO A 103 -21.95 1.12 7.66
C PRO A 103 -21.52 2.48 8.21
N GLN A 104 -22.46 3.36 8.60
CA GLN A 104 -22.15 4.67 9.17
C GLN A 104 -21.47 4.57 10.55
N GLU A 105 -21.67 3.47 11.25
CA GLU A 105 -21.09 3.24 12.59
C GLU A 105 -19.69 2.62 12.54
N ASP A 106 -19.23 2.14 11.38
CA ASP A 106 -17.96 1.42 11.25
C ASP A 106 -16.74 2.33 11.49
N LEU A 107 -16.86 3.62 11.15
CA LEU A 107 -15.75 4.58 11.12
C LEU A 107 -15.89 5.67 12.17
N LYS A 108 -15.88 5.29 13.46
CA LYS A 108 -15.91 6.26 14.58
C LYS A 108 -14.70 7.19 14.62
N LYS A 109 -13.55 6.71 14.15
CA LYS A 109 -12.31 7.47 13.95
C LYS A 109 -11.82 7.20 12.53
N GLN A 110 -11.32 8.23 11.87
CA GLN A 110 -10.73 8.12 10.53
C GLN A 110 -9.25 8.46 10.62
N PRO A 111 -8.37 7.43 10.60
CA PRO A 111 -6.93 7.65 10.53
C PRO A 111 -6.57 8.55 9.35
N ARG A 112 -5.67 9.50 9.59
CA ARG A 112 -5.21 10.49 8.60
C ARG A 112 -3.88 10.13 7.97
N TYR A 113 -3.16 9.17 8.53
CA TYR A 113 -1.83 8.80 8.09
C TYR A 113 -1.75 7.29 7.88
N LEU A 114 -0.85 6.86 7.02
CA LEU A 114 -0.60 5.45 6.71
C LEU A 114 0.84 5.12 7.00
N ALA A 115 1.09 4.05 7.76
CA ALA A 115 2.41 3.48 7.89
C ALA A 115 2.45 2.04 7.38
N THR A 116 3.39 1.77 6.48
CA THR A 116 3.60 0.46 5.88
C THR A 116 5.00 -0.04 6.20
N PHE A 117 5.08 -1.32 6.55
CA PHE A 117 6.34 -2.02 6.81
C PHE A 117 6.38 -3.28 5.98
N THR A 118 7.52 -3.55 5.33
CA THR A 118 7.76 -4.82 4.65
C THR A 118 8.53 -5.74 5.56
N VAL A 119 7.89 -6.80 6.03
CA VAL A 119 8.27 -7.50 7.26
C VAL A 119 8.46 -9.00 7.07
N GLY A 120 9.43 -9.54 7.79
CA GLY A 120 9.51 -10.95 8.20
C GLY A 120 9.30 -11.12 9.71
N TYR A 121 8.77 -12.26 10.11
CA TYR A 121 8.47 -12.57 11.52
C TYR A 121 9.72 -12.58 12.42
N ASN A 122 10.90 -12.84 11.85
CA ASN A 122 12.14 -12.80 12.62
C ASN A 122 12.48 -11.38 13.11
N GLN A 123 11.93 -10.35 12.45
CA GLN A 123 12.12 -8.94 12.76
C GLN A 123 10.96 -8.37 13.61
N ARG A 124 10.00 -9.19 14.04
CA ARG A 124 8.76 -8.74 14.69
C ARG A 124 8.94 -7.83 15.91
N TYR A 125 9.99 -8.04 16.72
CA TYR A 125 10.25 -7.17 17.88
C TYR A 125 10.72 -5.78 17.48
N ASN A 126 11.46 -5.67 16.36
CA ASN A 126 11.85 -4.37 15.83
C ASN A 126 10.63 -3.64 15.24
N ILE A 127 9.74 -4.36 14.58
CA ILE A 127 8.47 -3.82 14.10
C ILE A 127 7.54 -3.42 15.25
N ASP A 128 7.48 -4.19 16.33
CA ASP A 128 6.74 -3.82 17.54
C ASP A 128 7.29 -2.52 18.16
N ALA A 129 8.62 -2.34 18.21
CA ALA A 129 9.22 -1.08 18.61
C ALA A 129 8.84 0.07 17.68
N CYS A 130 8.83 -0.16 16.35
CA CYS A 130 8.37 0.81 15.36
C CYS A 130 6.91 1.20 15.58
N VAL A 131 5.98 0.24 15.60
CA VAL A 131 4.53 0.48 15.67
C VAL A 131 4.15 1.27 16.94
N LYS A 132 4.86 1.09 18.05
CA LYS A 132 4.65 1.87 19.28
C LYS A 132 4.94 3.38 19.14
N LYS A 133 5.66 3.80 18.10
CA LYS A 133 5.89 5.23 17.79
C LYS A 133 4.77 5.87 16.97
N PHE A 134 3.77 5.09 16.54
CA PHE A 134 2.64 5.57 15.75
C PHE A 134 1.36 5.62 16.59
N SER A 135 0.66 6.75 16.51
CA SER A 135 -0.58 6.97 17.26
C SER A 135 -1.78 6.28 16.60
N GLU A 136 -2.96 6.38 17.22
CA GLU A 136 -4.23 5.92 16.62
C GLU A 136 -4.63 6.68 15.34
N ASN A 137 -3.94 7.77 14.98
CA ASN A 137 -4.16 8.49 13.72
C ASN A 137 -3.55 7.75 12.51
N PHE A 138 -2.83 6.65 12.75
CA PHE A 138 -2.19 5.85 11.72
C PHE A 138 -2.96 4.56 11.45
N THR A 139 -3.17 4.27 10.18
CA THR A 139 -3.44 2.91 9.72
C THR A 139 -2.10 2.20 9.55
N ILE A 140 -1.97 1.01 10.14
CA ILE A 140 -0.77 0.17 10.02
C ILE A 140 -1.03 -0.94 9.02
N VAL A 141 -0.17 -1.06 8.00
CA VAL A 141 -0.19 -2.16 7.02
C VAL A 141 1.14 -2.89 7.07
N LEU A 142 1.09 -4.21 7.20
CA LEU A 142 2.26 -5.07 7.19
C LEU A 142 2.26 -5.89 5.90
N PHE A 143 3.35 -5.78 5.13
CA PHE A 143 3.61 -6.56 3.92
C PHE A 143 4.52 -7.74 4.26
N HIS A 144 3.94 -8.92 4.41
CA HIS A 144 4.63 -10.13 4.87
C HIS A 144 5.25 -10.89 3.72
N TYR A 145 6.57 -10.81 3.57
CA TYR A 145 7.28 -11.57 2.53
C TYR A 145 7.51 -13.04 2.89
N ASP A 146 7.24 -13.45 4.13
CA ASP A 146 7.52 -14.79 4.66
C ASP A 146 6.28 -15.67 4.85
N GLY A 147 5.08 -15.13 4.62
CA GLY A 147 3.83 -15.87 4.74
C GLY A 147 3.21 -15.88 6.14
N ARG A 148 3.87 -15.28 7.14
CA ARG A 148 3.52 -15.46 8.56
C ARG A 148 2.70 -14.29 9.07
N THR A 149 1.39 -14.48 9.21
CA THR A 149 0.45 -13.40 9.59
C THR A 149 -0.21 -13.67 10.93
N SER A 150 -0.80 -14.84 11.12
CA SER A 150 -1.54 -15.20 12.34
C SER A 150 -0.69 -15.15 13.60
N GLU A 151 0.58 -15.55 13.51
CA GLU A 151 1.48 -15.60 14.67
C GLU A 151 1.76 -14.22 15.28
N TRP A 152 1.56 -13.13 14.52
CA TRP A 152 1.66 -11.78 15.04
C TRP A 152 0.47 -11.45 15.96
N ASN A 153 -0.72 -11.95 15.65
CA ASN A 153 -1.94 -11.70 16.45
C ASN A 153 -1.90 -12.43 17.80
N ASP A 154 -1.17 -13.53 17.89
CA ASP A 154 -0.99 -14.28 19.13
C ASP A 154 -0.05 -13.55 20.10
N GLU A 155 0.88 -12.75 19.57
CA GLU A 155 1.93 -12.08 20.36
C GLU A 155 1.64 -10.59 20.60
N PHE A 156 1.01 -9.90 19.64
CA PHE A 156 0.82 -8.45 19.67
C PHE A 156 -0.65 -8.07 19.49
N ASP A 157 -1.27 -7.46 20.50
CA ASP A 157 -2.67 -7.04 20.43
C ASP A 157 -2.94 -5.95 19.38
N TRP A 158 -1.95 -5.08 19.11
CA TRP A 158 -2.06 -4.08 18.06
C TRP A 158 -2.12 -4.73 16.67
N SER A 159 -1.52 -5.91 16.48
CA SER A 159 -1.52 -6.65 15.21
C SER A 159 -2.92 -7.01 14.77
N LYS A 160 -3.83 -7.31 15.71
CA LYS A 160 -5.24 -7.62 15.43
C LYS A 160 -5.99 -6.47 14.76
N LYS A 161 -5.48 -5.24 14.88
CA LYS A 161 -6.02 -4.03 14.27
C LYS A 161 -5.27 -3.61 13.00
N ALA A 162 -4.10 -4.19 12.75
CA ALA A 162 -3.31 -3.92 11.56
C ALA A 162 -3.85 -4.68 10.34
N ILE A 163 -3.50 -4.21 9.15
CA ILE A 163 -3.84 -4.88 7.90
C ILE A 163 -2.64 -5.73 7.48
N HIS A 164 -2.86 -7.02 7.31
CA HIS A 164 -1.82 -7.96 6.89
C HIS A 164 -2.01 -8.32 5.42
N ILE A 165 -0.99 -8.08 4.59
CA ILE A 165 -0.97 -8.51 3.19
C ILE A 165 0.24 -9.43 3.01
N SER A 166 0.03 -10.63 2.50
CA SER A 166 1.05 -11.68 2.52
C SER A 166 1.17 -12.38 1.17
N VAL A 167 2.36 -12.25 0.58
CA VAL A 167 2.80 -12.89 -0.66
C VAL A 167 4.28 -13.25 -0.51
N LEU A 168 4.59 -14.52 -0.68
CA LEU A 168 5.94 -15.02 -0.45
C LEU A 168 6.97 -14.33 -1.35
N THR A 169 8.10 -13.96 -0.76
CA THR A 169 9.31 -13.50 -1.45
C THR A 169 9.12 -12.24 -2.32
N GLN A 170 8.15 -11.38 -1.97
CA GLN A 170 7.94 -10.10 -2.65
C GLN A 170 8.61 -8.94 -1.89
N THR A 171 9.10 -7.97 -2.64
CA THR A 171 9.79 -6.78 -2.14
C THR A 171 8.82 -5.65 -1.78
N LYS A 172 9.32 -4.69 -0.99
CA LYS A 172 8.57 -3.49 -0.57
C LYS A 172 7.88 -2.77 -1.72
N TRP A 173 8.62 -2.49 -2.79
CA TRP A 173 8.10 -1.74 -3.93
C TRP A 173 7.15 -2.56 -4.81
N TRP A 174 7.26 -3.89 -4.80
CA TRP A 174 6.26 -4.75 -5.43
C TRP A 174 4.90 -4.63 -4.74
N TYR A 175 4.89 -4.65 -3.40
CA TYR A 175 3.68 -4.46 -2.59
C TYR A 175 3.11 -3.06 -2.77
N ALA A 176 3.95 -2.03 -2.61
CA ALA A 176 3.53 -0.65 -2.72
C ALA A 176 2.86 -0.36 -4.08
N LYS A 177 3.43 -0.89 -5.18
CA LYS A 177 2.83 -0.75 -6.52
C LYS A 177 1.44 -1.40 -6.65
N ARG A 178 1.14 -2.45 -5.90
CA ARG A 178 -0.08 -3.25 -6.06
C ARG A 178 -1.17 -2.93 -5.05
N PHE A 179 -0.80 -2.53 -3.83
CA PHE A 179 -1.74 -2.34 -2.73
C PHE A 179 -1.87 -0.90 -2.26
N LEU A 180 -0.98 -0.01 -2.69
CA LEU A 180 -1.03 1.42 -2.36
C LEU A 180 -1.39 2.26 -3.59
N HIS A 181 -2.41 1.84 -4.35
CA HIS A 181 -2.89 2.63 -5.49
C HIS A 181 -3.32 4.03 -5.02
N PRO A 182 -3.02 5.13 -5.75
CA PRO A 182 -3.31 6.49 -5.29
C PRO A 182 -4.76 6.70 -4.92
N ASP A 183 -5.70 6.19 -5.73
CA ASP A 183 -7.14 6.31 -5.45
C ASP A 183 -7.63 5.42 -4.28
N ILE A 184 -6.79 4.53 -3.73
CA ILE A 184 -7.07 3.77 -2.50
C ILE A 184 -6.50 4.48 -1.27
N VAL A 185 -5.32 5.10 -1.39
CA VAL A 185 -4.62 5.73 -0.26
C VAL A 185 -4.83 7.25 -0.19
N VAL A 186 -5.62 7.83 -1.09
CA VAL A 186 -5.94 9.27 -1.19
C VAL A 186 -6.47 9.89 0.11
N ARG A 187 -7.05 9.08 1.00
CA ARG A 187 -7.57 9.50 2.31
C ARG A 187 -6.47 9.80 3.34
N TYR A 188 -5.25 9.34 3.11
CA TYR A 188 -4.12 9.57 4.00
C TYR A 188 -3.31 10.78 3.54
N ASP A 189 -3.09 11.75 4.42
CA ASP A 189 -2.32 12.95 4.11
C ASP A 189 -0.83 12.63 3.86
N TYR A 190 -0.31 11.66 4.63
CA TYR A 190 1.08 11.19 4.55
C TYR A 190 1.16 9.67 4.62
N ILE A 191 2.07 9.09 3.83
CA ILE A 191 2.26 7.66 3.63
C ILE A 191 3.71 7.29 3.91
N PHE A 192 3.94 6.50 4.95
CA PHE A 192 5.25 6.00 5.36
C PHE A 192 5.47 4.62 4.72
N ILE A 193 6.61 4.44 4.05
CA ILE A 193 6.95 3.19 3.36
C ILE A 193 8.31 2.71 3.84
N TRP A 194 8.33 2.04 4.99
CA TRP A 194 9.56 1.79 5.75
C TRP A 194 10.04 0.35 5.63
N ASP A 195 11.36 0.19 5.69
CA ASP A 195 12.02 -1.11 5.91
C ASP A 195 11.91 -1.55 7.38
N GLU A 196 12.24 -2.81 7.62
CA GLU A 196 12.03 -3.51 8.89
C GLU A 196 13.20 -3.44 9.88
N ASP A 197 14.34 -2.90 9.47
CA ASP A 197 15.59 -2.87 10.21
C ASP A 197 15.97 -1.47 10.71
N LEU A 198 14.93 -0.71 11.09
CA LEU A 198 15.04 0.64 11.62
C LEU A 198 14.92 0.66 13.15
N GLY A 199 15.90 1.26 13.82
CA GLY A 199 15.82 1.62 15.23
C GLY A 199 15.18 2.99 15.40
N VAL A 200 14.20 3.11 16.29
CA VAL A 200 13.30 4.27 16.38
C VAL A 200 13.26 4.93 17.76
N ASP A 201 14.29 4.71 18.57
CA ASP A 201 14.30 5.19 19.97
C ASP A 201 14.08 6.71 20.06
N ASN A 202 14.68 7.45 19.11
CA ASN A 202 14.64 8.91 19.02
C ASN A 202 13.60 9.46 18.03
N PHE A 203 12.63 8.63 17.64
CA PHE A 203 11.59 8.99 16.68
C PHE A 203 10.21 9.03 17.35
N ASP A 204 9.43 10.05 17.00
CA ASP A 204 8.00 10.20 17.28
C ASP A 204 7.28 10.59 15.98
N ALA A 205 6.25 9.83 15.61
CA ALA A 205 5.59 9.99 14.31
C ALA A 205 4.75 11.28 14.21
N GLU A 206 4.17 11.75 15.32
CA GLU A 206 3.35 12.97 15.33
C GLU A 206 4.25 14.21 15.26
N GLU A 207 5.33 14.24 16.03
CA GLU A 207 6.33 15.32 15.95
C GLU A 207 7.03 15.35 14.58
N TYR A 208 7.29 14.18 13.99
CA TYR A 208 7.80 14.10 12.62
C TYR A 208 6.84 14.73 11.62
N ILE A 209 5.55 14.35 11.65
CA ILE A 209 4.55 14.94 10.75
C ILE A 209 4.39 16.44 11.01
N HIS A 210 4.49 16.88 12.27
CA HIS A 210 4.48 18.30 12.61
C HIS A 210 5.62 19.05 11.89
N MET A 211 6.84 18.51 11.89
CA MET A 211 7.98 19.10 11.17
C MET A 211 7.79 19.08 9.65
N VAL A 212 7.33 17.95 9.09
CA VAL A 212 7.06 17.81 7.65
C VAL A 212 6.07 18.88 7.19
N LYS A 213 4.98 19.09 7.93
CA LYS A 213 3.99 20.13 7.65
C LYS A 213 4.54 21.54 7.83
N LYS A 214 5.26 21.80 8.93
CA LYS A 214 5.88 23.10 9.24
C LYS A 214 6.81 23.57 8.13
N HIS A 215 7.56 22.64 7.54
CA HIS A 215 8.56 22.92 6.50
C HIS A 215 8.07 22.71 5.07
N GLY A 216 6.77 22.40 4.90
CA GLY A 216 6.13 22.23 3.58
C GLY A 216 6.71 21.07 2.76
N LEU A 217 7.18 20.01 3.42
CA LEU A 217 7.78 18.86 2.76
C LEU A 217 6.71 17.95 2.16
N GLU A 218 6.92 17.54 0.93
CA GLU A 218 6.07 16.58 0.20
C GLU A 218 6.72 15.20 0.11
N ILE A 219 8.05 15.13 0.15
CA ILE A 219 8.81 13.88 0.26
C ILE A 219 9.86 14.08 1.34
N SER A 220 9.90 13.19 2.32
CA SER A 220 10.82 13.34 3.43
C SER A 220 11.27 12.00 4.00
N GLN A 221 12.30 12.03 4.83
CA GLN A 221 12.64 10.91 5.71
C GLN A 221 13.17 11.43 7.05
N PRO A 222 13.16 10.63 8.11
CA PRO A 222 13.92 10.94 9.33
C PRO A 222 15.42 11.04 9.02
N GLY A 223 16.15 11.83 9.80
CA GLY A 223 17.61 11.83 9.79
C GLY A 223 18.17 10.47 10.20
N LEU A 224 19.31 10.08 9.64
CA LEU A 224 20.02 8.88 10.04
C LEU A 224 21.08 9.20 11.07
N ASP A 225 21.14 8.35 12.09
CA ASP A 225 22.17 8.41 13.12
C ASP A 225 23.58 8.33 12.50
N PRO A 226 24.48 9.29 12.79
CA PRO A 226 25.79 9.35 12.16
C PRO A 226 26.74 8.23 12.61
N GLU A 227 26.49 7.57 13.74
CA GLU A 227 27.41 6.59 14.32
C GLU A 227 27.25 5.17 13.73
N LYS A 228 26.10 4.90 13.11
CA LYS A 228 25.71 3.54 12.72
C LYS A 228 25.81 3.24 11.22
N GLY A 229 26.29 4.20 10.43
CA GLY A 229 26.57 4.04 9.01
C GLY A 229 25.36 4.36 8.12
N PHE A 230 25.64 5.06 7.01
CA PHE A 230 24.67 5.53 6.03
C PHE A 230 25.33 5.53 4.65
N THR A 231 24.53 5.38 3.59
CA THR A 231 25.04 5.31 2.22
C THR A 231 25.26 6.71 1.62
N TRP A 232 24.33 7.62 1.89
CA TRP A 232 24.27 8.95 1.28
C TRP A 232 24.51 10.02 2.33
N GLN A 233 25.46 10.94 2.10
CA GLN A 233 25.80 11.97 3.09
C GLN A 233 24.59 12.81 3.51
N ILE A 234 23.68 13.07 2.56
CA ILE A 234 22.51 13.90 2.80
C ILE A 234 21.57 13.25 3.80
N THR A 235 21.54 11.93 3.95
CA THR A 235 20.62 11.31 4.90
C THR A 235 21.12 11.40 6.34
N LYS A 236 22.37 11.82 6.56
CA LYS A 236 22.96 12.00 7.89
C LYS A 236 22.25 13.13 8.65
N ARG A 237 21.80 12.83 9.86
CA ARG A 237 21.23 13.81 10.78
C ARG A 237 22.22 14.95 11.09
N ARG A 238 21.69 16.17 11.19
CA ARG A 238 22.40 17.37 11.66
C ARG A 238 21.87 17.83 13.02
N GLU A 239 22.74 17.96 14.01
CA GLU A 239 22.32 18.27 15.39
C GLU A 239 21.72 19.67 15.57
N GLU A 240 22.19 20.65 14.80
CA GLU A 240 21.82 22.07 14.94
C GLU A 240 20.67 22.50 14.02
N SER A 241 19.98 21.54 13.40
CA SER A 241 18.94 21.77 12.39
C SER A 241 17.67 21.01 12.75
N GLU A 242 16.51 21.57 12.40
CA GLU A 242 15.24 20.83 12.44
C GLU A 242 15.04 19.99 11.18
N VAL A 243 15.41 20.56 10.03
CA VAL A 243 15.27 19.97 8.70
C VAL A 243 16.39 20.51 7.81
N HIS A 244 17.01 19.64 7.02
CA HIS A 244 17.88 20.08 5.93
C HIS A 244 17.47 19.48 4.58
N LYS A 245 17.77 20.21 3.51
CA LYS A 245 17.29 19.95 2.14
C LYS A 245 18.42 19.80 1.11
N MET A 246 19.63 20.15 1.52
CA MET A 246 20.85 20.13 0.71
C MET A 246 22.05 19.82 1.58
N GLU A 247 23.10 19.33 0.96
CA GLU A 247 24.43 19.27 1.56
C GLU A 247 24.94 20.66 1.94
N SER A 248 25.51 20.78 3.15
CA SER A 248 25.93 22.06 3.75
C SER A 248 27.29 22.57 3.28
N ASP A 249 28.07 21.78 2.55
CA ASP A 249 29.41 22.20 2.11
C ASP A 249 29.36 22.85 0.71
N GLU A 250 29.56 24.17 0.67
CA GLU A 250 29.91 24.94 -0.55
C GLU A 250 31.20 24.42 -1.22
N LYS A 251 31.95 23.54 -0.55
CA LYS A 251 33.19 22.90 -1.03
C LYS A 251 33.01 21.55 -1.72
N LEU A 252 31.79 21.06 -1.90
CA LEU A 252 31.59 19.82 -2.65
C LEU A 252 31.69 20.12 -4.15
N GLU A 253 32.93 20.12 -4.68
CA GLU A 253 33.22 20.25 -6.12
C GLU A 253 32.45 19.25 -7.00
N TRP A 254 31.89 18.18 -6.42
CA TRP A 254 31.10 17.16 -7.12
C TRP A 254 29.59 17.44 -7.19
N CYS A 255 29.07 18.42 -6.43
CA CYS A 255 27.66 18.77 -6.50
C CYS A 255 27.38 19.73 -7.67
N SER A 256 26.60 19.26 -8.65
CA SER A 256 26.24 20.06 -9.82
C SER A 256 25.42 21.29 -9.43
N HIS A 257 25.53 22.38 -10.21
CA HIS A 257 24.63 23.52 -10.15
C HIS A 257 23.65 23.49 -11.35
N PRO A 258 22.32 23.49 -11.14
CA PRO A 258 21.62 23.49 -9.85
C PRO A 258 21.79 22.17 -9.09
N PRO A 259 21.63 22.17 -7.75
CA PRO A 259 21.76 20.98 -6.91
C PRO A 259 20.82 19.86 -7.37
N ARG A 260 21.36 18.64 -7.47
CA ARG A 260 20.64 17.42 -7.89
C ARG A 260 20.88 16.30 -6.88
N PRO A 261 20.02 15.27 -6.85
CA PRO A 261 20.31 14.02 -6.19
C PRO A 261 21.74 13.51 -6.49
N PRO A 262 22.50 13.06 -5.48
CA PRO A 262 22.09 12.95 -4.07
C PRO A 262 22.35 14.22 -3.23
N CYS A 263 22.96 15.28 -3.79
CA CYS A 263 23.34 16.49 -3.04
C CYS A 263 22.16 17.34 -2.55
N ALA A 264 21.00 17.21 -3.19
CA ALA A 264 19.77 17.90 -2.85
C ALA A 264 18.57 17.12 -3.40
N ALA A 265 17.39 17.42 -2.88
CA ALA A 265 16.14 16.81 -3.33
C ALA A 265 16.17 15.27 -3.31
N PHE A 266 16.79 14.68 -2.27
CA PHE A 266 17.03 13.26 -2.14
C PHE A 266 16.56 12.74 -0.79
N VAL A 267 15.88 11.61 -0.82
CA VAL A 267 15.62 10.74 0.33
C VAL A 267 15.90 9.31 -0.11
N GLU A 268 16.51 8.53 0.77
CA GLU A 268 16.79 7.13 0.52
C GLU A 268 15.48 6.32 0.56
N ILE A 269 15.39 5.32 -0.31
CA ILE A 269 14.20 4.47 -0.42
C ILE A 269 13.91 3.64 0.84
N MET A 270 14.79 3.63 1.85
CA MET A 270 14.68 2.83 3.07
C MET A 270 13.53 3.29 3.99
N ALA A 271 13.49 4.58 4.33
CA ALA A 271 12.50 5.16 5.24
C ALA A 271 11.75 6.40 4.68
N PRO A 272 11.32 6.41 3.41
CA PRO A 272 10.64 7.57 2.84
C PRO A 272 9.23 7.73 3.39
N VAL A 273 8.80 9.00 3.39
CA VAL A 273 7.45 9.45 3.70
C VAL A 273 7.01 10.37 2.56
N PHE A 274 5.82 10.12 2.03
CA PHE A 274 5.26 10.85 0.90
C PHE A 274 3.97 11.56 1.31
N SER A 275 3.77 12.79 0.86
CA SER A 275 2.44 13.38 0.79
C SER A 275 1.56 12.57 -0.18
N LYS A 276 0.25 12.66 -0.04
CA LYS A 276 -0.68 12.02 -0.98
C LYS A 276 -0.46 12.44 -2.44
N ASP A 277 -0.09 13.70 -2.66
CA ASP A 277 0.09 14.27 -4.00
C ASP A 277 1.39 13.77 -4.63
N ALA A 278 2.49 13.79 -3.88
CA ALA A 278 3.76 13.21 -4.31
C ALA A 278 3.62 11.69 -4.56
N TRP A 279 2.93 10.97 -3.66
CA TRP A 279 2.70 9.54 -3.82
C TRP A 279 1.94 9.21 -5.11
N ARG A 280 0.95 10.02 -5.50
CA ARG A 280 0.22 9.83 -6.76
C ARG A 280 1.16 9.80 -7.97
N CYS A 281 2.16 10.68 -8.00
CA CYS A 281 3.19 10.66 -9.03
C CYS A 281 4.16 9.47 -8.87
N VAL A 282 4.70 9.26 -7.66
CA VAL A 282 5.69 8.20 -7.39
C VAL A 282 5.12 6.82 -7.71
N TRP A 283 3.84 6.58 -7.41
CA TRP A 283 3.18 5.32 -7.76
C TRP A 283 3.23 5.03 -9.26
N HIS A 284 3.05 6.05 -10.11
CA HIS A 284 3.14 5.89 -11.58
C HIS A 284 4.59 5.74 -12.06
N MET A 285 5.56 6.28 -11.33
CA MET A 285 6.98 6.10 -11.59
C MET A 285 7.44 4.65 -11.36
N ILE A 286 6.91 3.98 -10.33
CA ILE A 286 7.26 2.59 -10.01
C ILE A 286 6.84 1.67 -11.17
N GLN A 287 7.81 0.94 -11.72
CA GLN A 287 7.63 0.01 -12.82
C GLN A 287 7.05 -1.33 -12.34
N ASN A 288 6.15 -1.93 -13.11
CA ASN A 288 5.48 -3.18 -12.67
C ASN A 288 6.42 -4.39 -12.59
N ASP A 289 7.47 -4.41 -13.41
CA ASP A 289 8.42 -5.51 -13.57
C ASP A 289 9.71 -5.33 -12.76
N LEU A 290 10.03 -4.10 -12.33
CA LEU A 290 11.17 -3.78 -11.47
C LEU A 290 10.71 -3.72 -10.02
N VAL A 291 11.17 -4.65 -9.20
CA VAL A 291 10.57 -4.90 -7.88
C VAL A 291 11.40 -4.35 -6.73
N HIS A 292 12.71 -4.11 -6.90
CA HIS A 292 13.59 -3.70 -5.79
C HIS A 292 13.58 -2.19 -5.52
N GLY A 293 13.19 -1.38 -6.49
CA GLY A 293 13.08 0.07 -6.36
C GLY A 293 14.40 0.85 -6.26
N TRP A 294 15.55 0.20 -6.43
CA TRP A 294 16.85 0.90 -6.51
C TRP A 294 16.86 1.89 -7.69
N GLY A 295 17.31 3.11 -7.43
CA GLY A 295 17.29 4.21 -8.39
C GLY A 295 16.04 5.10 -8.30
N LEU A 296 14.97 4.68 -7.61
CA LEU A 296 13.79 5.52 -7.42
C LEU A 296 14.12 6.81 -6.66
N ASP A 297 14.95 6.72 -5.64
CA ASP A 297 15.50 7.81 -4.83
C ASP A 297 16.12 8.95 -5.68
N PHE A 298 16.80 8.62 -6.77
CA PHE A 298 17.32 9.61 -7.72
C PHE A 298 16.24 10.25 -8.62
N ALA A 299 15.08 9.62 -8.72
CA ALA A 299 13.98 10.06 -9.57
C ALA A 299 12.87 10.81 -8.82
N LEU A 300 12.77 10.66 -7.49
CA LEU A 300 11.71 11.24 -6.66
C LEU A 300 11.50 12.74 -6.86
N ARG A 301 12.57 13.50 -7.13
CA ARG A 301 12.49 14.95 -7.41
C ARG A 301 11.50 15.32 -8.53
N ARG A 302 11.21 14.39 -9.45
CA ARG A 302 10.26 14.59 -10.56
C ARG A 302 8.80 14.64 -10.13
N CYS A 303 8.51 14.26 -8.88
CA CYS A 303 7.18 14.13 -8.33
C CYS A 303 6.81 15.25 -7.34
N VAL A 304 7.52 16.37 -7.40
CA VAL A 304 7.25 17.58 -6.62
C VAL A 304 7.40 18.80 -7.53
N GLU A 305 6.84 19.93 -7.10
CA GLU A 305 7.05 21.21 -7.79
C GLU A 305 8.50 21.67 -7.72
N GLU A 306 8.97 22.34 -8.79
CA GLU A 306 10.30 22.94 -8.80
C GLU A 306 10.32 24.27 -8.03
N PRO A 307 11.41 24.60 -7.30
CA PRO A 307 12.63 23.81 -7.20
C PRO A 307 12.49 22.63 -6.22
N ALA A 308 12.76 21.41 -6.68
CA ALA A 308 12.43 20.19 -5.92
C ALA A 308 13.06 20.11 -4.52
N HIS A 309 14.22 20.72 -4.32
CA HIS A 309 14.89 20.76 -3.02
C HIS A 309 14.10 21.54 -1.96
N GLU A 310 13.17 22.41 -2.33
CA GLU A 310 12.32 23.09 -1.34
C GLU A 310 11.25 22.16 -0.75
N LYS A 311 10.87 21.12 -1.50
CA LYS A 311 9.80 20.16 -1.16
C LYS A 311 10.30 18.84 -0.62
N ILE A 312 11.60 18.55 -0.78
CA ILE A 312 12.21 17.29 -0.36
C ILE A 312 13.26 17.55 0.70
N GLY A 313 13.18 16.87 1.84
CA GLY A 313 14.13 17.09 2.93
C GLY A 313 14.19 16.01 3.99
N ILE A 314 15.22 16.12 4.81
CA ILE A 314 15.54 15.23 5.92
C ILE A 314 15.12 15.92 7.22
N VAL A 315 14.31 15.26 8.03
CA VAL A 315 13.88 15.80 9.33
C VAL A 315 14.92 15.41 10.37
N ASP A 316 15.75 16.37 10.78
CA ASP A 316 16.88 16.16 11.69
C ASP A 316 16.47 16.04 13.16
N SER A 317 15.38 16.72 13.53
CA SER A 317 14.85 16.69 14.90
C SER A 317 14.23 15.35 15.28
N GLN A 318 13.97 14.48 14.29
CA GLN A 318 13.37 13.16 14.44
C GLN A 318 14.21 12.17 13.65
N TRP A 319 14.94 11.29 14.33
CA TRP A 319 15.95 10.45 13.67
C TRP A 319 15.83 8.99 14.03
N ILE A 320 16.38 8.17 13.13
CA ILE A 320 16.35 6.72 13.19
C ILE A 320 17.76 6.15 13.01
N VAL A 321 17.92 4.88 13.38
CA VAL A 321 19.16 4.11 13.24
C VAL A 321 18.96 3.01 12.21
N HIS A 322 19.81 2.92 11.20
CA HIS A 322 19.82 1.76 10.31
C HIS A 322 20.56 0.60 11.00
N GLN A 323 19.87 -0.48 11.31
CA GLN A 323 20.41 -1.59 12.10
C GLN A 323 21.05 -2.69 11.25
N PHE A 324 20.89 -2.66 9.92
CA PHE A 324 21.42 -3.65 8.97
C PHE A 324 21.05 -5.10 9.34
N ILE A 325 19.83 -5.32 9.85
CA ILE A 325 19.37 -6.66 10.22
C ILE A 325 19.17 -7.47 8.94
N PRO A 326 19.74 -8.68 8.82
CA PRO A 326 19.55 -9.52 7.64
C PRO A 326 18.06 -9.73 7.34
N SER A 327 17.65 -9.26 6.16
CA SER A 327 16.26 -9.10 5.73
C SER A 327 15.94 -10.00 4.52
N LEU A 328 14.90 -9.64 3.78
CA LEU A 328 14.49 -10.20 2.50
C LEU A 328 15.65 -10.55 1.53
N GLY A 329 16.78 -9.83 1.57
CA GLY A 329 17.96 -10.18 0.77
C GLY A 329 18.40 -11.64 0.93
N SER A 330 18.23 -12.22 2.11
CA SER A 330 18.58 -13.62 2.37
C SER A 330 17.58 -14.64 1.82
N GLN A 331 16.41 -14.20 1.34
CA GLN A 331 15.35 -15.05 0.76
C GLN A 331 15.56 -15.34 -0.74
N GLY A 332 16.70 -14.94 -1.31
CA GLY A 332 17.10 -15.29 -2.67
C GLY A 332 17.38 -16.80 -2.85
N LYS A 333 17.76 -17.18 -4.06
CA LYS A 333 18.27 -18.53 -4.34
C LYS A 333 19.78 -18.50 -4.47
N ALA A 334 20.46 -19.45 -3.84
CA ALA A 334 21.86 -19.70 -4.13
C ALA A 334 21.97 -20.26 -5.56
N ASP A 335 22.88 -19.72 -6.35
CA ASP A 335 23.11 -20.16 -7.72
C ASP A 335 24.57 -19.94 -8.12
N ASN A 336 25.16 -20.88 -8.87
CA ASN A 336 26.52 -20.77 -9.42
C ASN A 336 27.60 -20.30 -8.40
N GLY A 337 27.55 -20.80 -7.16
CA GLY A 337 28.50 -20.45 -6.09
C GLY A 337 28.21 -19.11 -5.40
N LYS A 338 27.17 -18.37 -5.81
CA LYS A 338 26.70 -17.16 -5.14
C LYS A 338 25.73 -17.51 -4.02
N THR A 339 25.89 -16.82 -2.89
CA THR A 339 24.93 -16.88 -1.79
C THR A 339 23.61 -16.18 -2.17
N PRO A 340 22.48 -16.52 -1.52
CA PRO A 340 21.17 -15.93 -1.81
C PRO A 340 21.16 -14.39 -1.91
N TRP A 341 21.80 -13.71 -0.96
CA TRP A 341 21.84 -12.25 -0.90
C TRP A 341 22.64 -11.61 -2.03
N GLN A 342 23.70 -12.29 -2.52
CA GLN A 342 24.46 -11.81 -3.67
C GLN A 342 23.59 -11.84 -4.93
N GLY A 343 22.80 -12.90 -5.13
CA GLY A 343 21.88 -12.98 -6.27
C GLY A 343 20.80 -11.89 -6.24
N VAL A 344 20.26 -11.59 -5.06
CA VAL A 344 19.30 -10.47 -4.90
C VAL A 344 19.99 -9.14 -5.21
N ARG A 345 21.18 -8.88 -4.67
CA ARG A 345 21.93 -7.64 -4.89
C ARG A 345 22.31 -7.43 -6.36
N ASP A 346 22.72 -8.50 -7.05
CA ASP A 346 22.99 -8.46 -8.48
C ASP A 346 21.74 -8.02 -9.26
N ARG A 347 20.57 -8.59 -8.90
CA ARG A 347 19.30 -8.19 -9.50
C ARG A 347 18.95 -6.74 -9.19
N CYS A 348 19.19 -6.25 -7.97
CA CYS A 348 18.99 -4.83 -7.63
C CYS A 348 19.81 -3.90 -8.56
N HIS A 349 21.09 -4.22 -8.80
CA HIS A 349 21.94 -3.43 -9.69
C HIS A 349 21.47 -3.47 -11.14
N VAL A 350 21.01 -4.64 -11.62
CA VAL A 350 20.46 -4.79 -12.97
C VAL A 350 19.16 -3.99 -13.12
N GLU A 351 18.24 -4.08 -12.16
CA GLU A 351 16.98 -3.32 -12.16
C GLU A 351 17.21 -1.81 -12.09
N TRP A 352 18.16 -1.34 -11.28
CA TRP A 352 18.53 0.08 -11.25
C TRP A 352 18.97 0.58 -12.63
N LYS A 353 19.93 -0.10 -13.28
CA LYS A 353 20.39 0.29 -14.63
C LYS A 353 19.25 0.30 -15.65
N MET A 354 18.33 -0.67 -15.57
CA MET A 354 17.15 -0.69 -16.43
C MET A 354 16.22 0.49 -16.17
N PHE A 355 15.97 0.83 -14.91
CA PHE A 355 15.15 1.97 -14.53
C PHE A 355 15.75 3.29 -15.02
N GLU A 356 17.04 3.52 -14.76
CA GLU A 356 17.77 4.71 -15.20
C GLU A 356 17.69 4.87 -16.72
N SER A 357 17.97 3.80 -17.47
CA SER A 357 17.87 3.81 -18.93
C SER A 357 16.45 4.12 -19.42
N ARG A 358 15.40 3.58 -18.77
CA ARG A 358 14.00 3.87 -19.12
C ARG A 358 13.66 5.34 -18.90
N VAL A 359 14.05 5.91 -17.76
CA VAL A 359 13.80 7.33 -17.44
C VAL A 359 14.52 8.22 -18.46
N GLU A 360 15.81 7.99 -18.70
CA GLU A 360 16.57 8.79 -19.67
C GLU A 360 16.00 8.72 -21.09
N ASN A 361 15.64 7.52 -21.55
CA ASN A 361 15.10 7.34 -22.90
C ASN A 361 13.72 8.01 -23.03
N ALA A 362 12.85 7.86 -22.03
CA ALA A 362 11.55 8.52 -22.02
C ALA A 362 11.67 10.05 -22.04
N GLU A 363 12.62 10.61 -21.27
CA GLU A 363 12.89 12.05 -21.28
C GLU A 363 13.43 12.52 -22.64
N LYS A 364 14.40 11.80 -23.22
CA LYS A 364 14.94 12.11 -24.54
C LYS A 364 13.86 12.09 -25.61
N ASP A 365 12.98 11.11 -25.58
CA ASP A 365 11.90 10.96 -26.57
C ASP A 365 10.82 12.04 -26.39
N TYR A 366 10.47 12.39 -25.15
CA TYR A 366 9.57 13.49 -24.86
C TYR A 366 10.11 14.85 -25.34
N LEU A 367 11.37 15.15 -25.05
CA LEU A 367 12.02 16.40 -25.49
C LEU A 367 12.13 16.50 -27.01
N LYS A 368 12.42 15.40 -27.71
CA LYS A 368 12.39 15.35 -29.18
C LYS A 368 10.99 15.63 -29.73
N ALA A 369 9.95 15.05 -29.13
CA ALA A 369 8.57 15.28 -29.56
C ALA A 369 8.16 16.76 -29.44
N LEU A 370 8.61 17.46 -28.39
CA LEU A 370 8.38 18.91 -28.25
C LEU A 370 9.08 19.74 -29.32
N GLN A 371 10.29 19.35 -29.74
CA GLN A 371 11.04 20.04 -30.80
C GLN A 371 10.37 19.86 -32.18
N VAL A 372 9.76 18.70 -32.45
CA VAL A 372 9.03 18.44 -33.71
C VAL A 372 7.68 19.18 -33.74
N GLY A 373 7.07 19.44 -32.57
CA GLY A 373 5.77 20.11 -32.45
C GLY A 373 5.82 21.65 -32.46
N SER A 374 7.00 22.27 -32.48
CA SER A 374 7.13 23.73 -32.58
C SER A 374 7.23 24.16 -34.05
N PRO A 375 6.25 24.89 -34.62
CA PRO A 375 6.40 25.48 -35.94
C PRO A 375 7.58 26.45 -35.89
N SER A 376 8.49 26.32 -36.85
CA SER A 376 9.50 27.33 -37.14
C SER A 376 8.79 28.62 -37.57
N ASN A 377 8.48 29.49 -36.61
CA ASN A 377 8.18 30.89 -36.89
C ASN A 377 9.48 31.59 -37.30
N SER A 378 9.95 31.28 -38.52
CA SER A 378 10.95 32.06 -39.24
C SER A 378 10.42 32.33 -40.65
N THR A 379 9.38 33.17 -40.70
CA THR A 379 9.11 34.00 -41.87
C THR A 379 9.55 35.42 -41.52
N THR A 380 10.82 35.69 -41.78
CA THR A 380 11.34 37.05 -41.82
C THR A 380 10.77 37.71 -43.08
N PHE A 381 9.75 38.55 -42.91
CA PHE A 381 9.45 39.61 -43.86
C PHE A 381 10.25 40.84 -43.43
N GLN A 382 11.32 41.14 -44.15
CA GLN A 382 11.64 42.46 -44.72
C GLN A 382 12.89 42.38 -45.58
#